data_AF-A0AAJ4E0L9-F1
#
_entry.id   AF-A0AAJ4E0L9-F1
#
_cell.length_a   1.000
_cell.length_b   1.000
_cell.length_c   1.000
_cell.angle_alpha   90.00
_cell.angle_beta   90.00
_cell.angle_gamma   90.00
#
_symmetry.space_group_name_H-M   'P 1'
#
loop_
_entity.id
_entity.type
_entity.pdbx_description
1 polymer ?
#
loop_
_entity_poly.entity_id
_entity_poly.type
_entity_poly.pdbx_seq_one_letter_code
_entity_poly.pdbx_strand_id
1 'polypeptide(L)'
;MFFLKGLKKSHRISRLVQMAIAITLAVGLIQLWETSLLQGQQLLKSQTQKMARLLVQQTAYGAAPALQLQNDEQLQWLASALVLDPKVMSASIFSEDGQRLAFAQSVSDEELEPESEELEALLERYPPYVEAVSQDGNNLGFIEVRLEPRLFFNEIKEAHQIHMEQQQMMLIIAGLIGLLLSRSLSFKRADFDRRKTRAKLRKKPKKLKKT
;
A
#
# COMPACT_ATOMS: atom_id res chain seq x y z
N MET A 1 -29.95 -11.04 -33.26
CA MET A 1 -30.00 -12.21 -34.18
C MET A 1 -28.60 -12.50 -34.69
N PHE A 2 -27.79 -13.27 -33.97
CA PHE A 2 -26.39 -13.56 -34.35
C PHE A 2 -26.31 -14.84 -35.21
N PHE A 3 -26.18 -14.66 -36.52
CA PHE A 3 -25.98 -15.74 -37.48
C PHE A 3 -24.51 -16.22 -37.46
N LEU A 4 -24.26 -17.37 -36.85
CA LEU A 4 -23.00 -18.12 -37.00
C LEU A 4 -23.30 -19.58 -37.39
N LYS A 5 -23.78 -19.75 -38.63
CA LYS A 5 -24.04 -21.06 -39.26
C LYS A 5 -22.84 -21.40 -40.16
N GLY A 6 -21.96 -22.31 -39.71
CA GLY A 6 -20.87 -22.80 -40.59
C GLY A 6 -19.61 -23.43 -39.97
N LEU A 7 -19.55 -23.72 -38.66
CA LEU A 7 -18.36 -24.37 -38.05
C LEU A 7 -18.73 -25.70 -37.37
N LYS A 8 -17.95 -26.77 -37.65
CA LYS A 8 -18.05 -28.11 -37.04
C LYS A 8 -18.19 -28.01 -35.52
N LYS A 9 -19.12 -28.77 -34.91
CA LYS A 9 -19.50 -28.75 -33.47
C LYS A 9 -18.28 -28.67 -32.51
N SER A 10 -17.22 -29.41 -32.80
CA SER A 10 -15.96 -29.46 -32.01
C SER A 10 -15.26 -28.09 -31.86
N HIS A 11 -15.19 -27.27 -32.92
CA HIS A 11 -14.52 -25.96 -32.87
C HIS A 11 -15.33 -24.88 -32.15
N ARG A 12 -16.64 -25.07 -31.94
CA ARG A 12 -17.48 -24.14 -31.18
C ARG A 12 -17.31 -24.37 -29.68
N ILE A 13 -17.26 -25.63 -29.27
CA ILE A 13 -17.06 -26.05 -27.88
C ILE A 13 -15.67 -25.61 -27.39
N SER A 14 -14.61 -25.83 -28.19
CA SER A 14 -13.26 -25.38 -27.86
C SER A 14 -13.15 -23.86 -27.62
N ARG A 15 -13.90 -23.04 -28.37
CA ARG A 15 -13.91 -21.58 -28.15
C ARG A 15 -14.73 -21.18 -26.92
N LEU A 16 -15.84 -21.84 -26.64
CA LEU A 16 -16.62 -21.59 -25.43
C LEU A 16 -15.81 -21.93 -24.18
N VAL A 17 -15.06 -23.03 -24.20
CA VAL A 17 -14.17 -23.42 -23.10
C VAL A 17 -13.03 -22.41 -22.93
N GLN A 18 -12.40 -21.95 -24.02
CA GLN A 18 -11.38 -20.89 -23.94
C GLN A 18 -11.95 -19.59 -23.36
N MET A 19 -13.17 -19.23 -23.73
CA MET A 19 -13.84 -18.02 -23.22
C MET A 19 -14.20 -18.17 -21.73
N ALA A 20 -14.67 -19.35 -21.32
CA ALA A 20 -14.94 -19.65 -19.92
C ALA A 20 -13.66 -19.58 -19.07
N ILE A 21 -12.55 -20.17 -19.54
CA ILE A 21 -11.25 -20.10 -18.85
C ILE A 21 -10.76 -18.65 -18.74
N ALA A 22 -10.90 -17.86 -19.80
CA ALA A 22 -10.51 -16.44 -19.77
C ALA A 22 -11.34 -15.63 -18.78
N ILE A 23 -12.65 -15.89 -18.69
CA ILE A 23 -13.53 -15.24 -17.71
C ILE A 23 -13.15 -15.64 -16.29
N THR A 24 -12.92 -16.93 -16.02
CA THR A 24 -12.49 -17.41 -14.69
C THR A 24 -11.16 -16.78 -14.27
N LEU A 25 -10.19 -16.70 -15.19
CA LEU A 25 -8.91 -16.02 -14.93
C LEU A 25 -9.09 -14.53 -14.67
N ALA A 26 -9.94 -13.84 -15.44
CA ALA A 26 -10.24 -12.42 -15.23
C ALA A 26 -10.87 -12.16 -13.85
N VAL A 27 -11.84 -12.98 -13.44
CA VAL A 27 -12.46 -12.87 -12.11
C VAL A 27 -11.45 -13.13 -11.00
N GLY A 28 -10.60 -14.16 -11.16
CA GLY A 28 -9.54 -14.45 -10.19
C GLY A 28 -8.52 -13.31 -10.04
N LEU A 29 -8.17 -12.63 -11.14
CA LEU A 29 -7.30 -11.45 -11.10
C LEU A 29 -7.96 -10.26 -10.41
N ILE A 30 -9.24 -10.01 -10.65
CA ILE A 30 -9.99 -8.93 -9.99
C ILE A 30 -10.04 -9.17 -8.48
N GLN A 31 -10.33 -10.39 -8.05
CA GLN A 31 -10.32 -10.74 -6.62
C GLN A 31 -8.93 -10.60 -5.99
N LEU A 32 -7.88 -11.03 -6.68
CA LEU A 32 -6.51 -10.89 -6.18
C LEU A 32 -6.12 -9.41 -6.04
N TRP A 33 -6.57 -8.57 -6.98
CA TRP A 33 -6.32 -7.14 -6.95
C TRP A 33 -7.05 -6.44 -5.79
N GLU A 34 -8.33 -6.72 -5.60
CA GLU A 34 -9.13 -6.17 -4.50
C GLU A 34 -8.54 -6.55 -3.13
N THR A 35 -8.15 -7.82 -2.96
CA THR A 35 -7.52 -8.28 -1.72
C THR A 35 -6.16 -7.65 -1.48
N SER A 36 -5.34 -7.46 -2.53
CA SER A 36 -4.06 -6.75 -2.43
C SER A 36 -4.22 -5.29 -2.03
N LEU A 37 -5.26 -4.60 -2.51
CA LEU A 37 -5.55 -3.21 -2.12
C LEU A 37 -5.88 -3.10 -0.63
N LEU A 38 -6.77 -3.97 -0.14
CA LEU A 38 -7.17 -3.98 1.27
C LEU A 38 -5.99 -4.34 2.19
N GLN A 39 -5.22 -5.36 1.83
CA GLN A 39 -4.03 -5.78 2.57
C GLN A 39 -2.97 -4.67 2.60
N GLY A 40 -2.76 -3.97 1.48
CA GLY A 40 -1.82 -2.84 1.39
C GLY A 40 -2.19 -1.74 2.38
N GLN A 41 -3.46 -1.34 2.45
CA GLN A 41 -3.93 -0.32 3.40
C GLN A 41 -3.76 -0.75 4.87
N GLN A 42 -4.08 -2.01 5.18
CA GLN A 42 -3.92 -2.54 6.54
C GLN A 42 -2.45 -2.61 6.96
N LEU A 43 -1.58 -3.11 6.08
CA LEU A 43 -0.14 -3.16 6.32
C LEU A 43 0.41 -1.75 6.55
N LEU A 44 0.02 -0.81 5.70
CA LEU A 44 0.43 0.59 5.77
C LEU A 44 0.05 1.25 7.11
N LYS A 45 -1.19 1.02 7.57
CA LYS A 45 -1.65 1.46 8.89
C LYS A 45 -0.81 0.85 10.02
N SER A 46 -0.53 -0.45 9.95
CA SER A 46 0.28 -1.14 10.98
C SER A 46 1.74 -0.63 11.02
N GLN A 47 2.33 -0.36 9.85
CA GLN A 47 3.69 0.18 9.75
C GLN A 47 3.77 1.60 10.28
N THR A 48 2.77 2.43 9.94
CA THR A 48 2.61 3.78 10.48
C THR A 48 2.57 3.78 12.00
N GLN A 49 1.78 2.89 12.60
CA GLN A 49 1.67 2.78 14.06
C GLN A 49 3.00 2.34 14.71
N LYS A 50 3.75 1.44 14.08
CA LYS A 50 5.08 1.04 14.55
C LYS A 50 6.07 2.21 14.49
N MET A 51 6.05 2.99 13.42
CA MET A 51 6.93 4.15 13.26
C MET A 51 6.65 5.22 14.31
N ALA A 52 5.37 5.52 14.55
CA ALA A 52 4.92 6.36 15.66
C ALA A 52 5.46 5.87 17.01
N ARG A 53 5.32 4.57 17.31
CA ARG A 53 5.85 3.97 18.54
C ARG A 53 7.37 4.11 18.64
N LEU A 54 8.10 3.85 17.55
CA LEU A 54 9.56 3.96 17.51
C LEU A 54 10.05 5.40 17.74
N LEU A 55 9.34 6.40 17.21
CA LEU A 55 9.65 7.81 17.46
C LEU A 55 9.56 8.12 18.96
N VAL A 56 8.49 7.67 19.62
CA VAL A 56 8.34 7.88 21.07
C VAL A 56 9.39 7.11 21.87
N GLN A 57 9.74 5.88 21.47
CA GLN A 57 10.81 5.12 22.11
C GLN A 57 12.17 5.81 22.00
N GLN A 58 12.53 6.28 20.80
CA GLN A 58 13.78 7.01 20.59
C GLN A 58 13.82 8.31 21.40
N THR A 59 12.67 8.98 21.51
CA THR A 59 12.52 10.16 22.36
C THR A 59 12.72 9.82 23.83
N ALA A 60 12.12 8.73 24.31
CA ALA A 60 12.30 8.24 25.68
C ALA A 60 13.77 7.96 25.99
N TYR A 61 14.50 7.31 25.08
CA TYR A 61 15.93 7.12 25.22
C TYR A 61 16.71 8.45 25.25
N GLY A 62 16.32 9.43 24.43
CA GLY A 62 16.93 10.76 24.40
C GLY A 62 16.67 11.59 25.66
N ALA A 63 15.54 11.36 26.34
CA ALA A 63 15.18 12.05 27.58
C ALA A 63 15.86 11.49 28.83
N ALA A 64 16.31 10.23 28.79
CA ALA A 64 16.87 9.54 29.96
C ALA A 64 17.98 10.33 30.67
N PRO A 65 18.98 10.92 29.98
CA PRO A 65 20.01 11.72 30.63
C PRO A 65 19.46 12.98 31.32
N ALA A 66 18.47 13.64 30.70
CA ALA A 66 17.88 14.86 31.25
C ALA A 66 17.00 14.57 32.47
N LEU A 67 16.26 13.46 32.46
CA LEU A 67 15.51 12.97 33.63
C LEU A 67 16.46 12.56 34.77
N GLN A 68 17.55 11.86 34.45
CA GLN A 68 18.54 11.45 35.45
C GLN A 68 19.22 12.65 36.13
N LEU A 69 19.49 13.71 35.36
CA LEU A 69 20.08 14.95 35.86
C LEU A 69 19.06 15.94 36.42
N GLN A 70 17.76 15.61 36.41
CA GLN A 70 16.67 16.49 36.82
C GLN A 70 16.75 17.87 36.15
N ASN A 71 17.05 17.88 34.85
CA ASN A 71 17.26 19.09 34.08
C ASN A 71 15.97 19.46 33.31
N ASP A 72 15.07 20.15 33.99
CA ASP A 72 13.76 20.55 33.44
C ASP A 72 13.88 21.43 32.19
N GLU A 73 14.93 22.26 32.10
CA GLU A 73 15.18 23.10 30.91
C GLU A 73 15.48 22.23 29.69
N GLN A 74 16.29 21.18 29.85
CA GLN A 74 16.60 20.25 28.77
C GLN A 74 15.38 19.39 28.40
N LEU A 75 14.54 19.03 29.37
CA LEU A 75 13.28 18.33 29.11
C LEU A 75 12.29 19.23 28.35
N GLN A 76 12.19 20.51 28.72
CA GLN A 76 11.36 21.48 28.03
C GLN A 76 11.84 21.75 26.61
N TRP A 77 13.16 21.85 26.41
CA TRP A 77 13.75 21.94 25.07
C TRP A 77 13.43 20.71 24.22
N LEU A 78 13.53 19.51 24.81
CA LEU A 78 13.19 18.27 24.11
C LEU A 78 11.71 18.23 23.71
N ALA A 79 10.79 18.54 24.64
CA ALA A 79 9.37 18.62 24.36
C ALA A 79 9.08 19.62 23.21
N SER A 80 9.69 20.80 23.27
CA SER A 80 9.55 21.85 22.25
C SER A 80 10.12 21.42 20.90
N ALA A 81 11.25 20.70 20.89
CA ALA A 81 11.85 20.19 19.66
C ALA A 81 11.00 19.11 18.98
N LEU A 82 10.28 18.30 19.76
CA LEU A 82 9.40 17.26 19.21
C LEU A 82 8.22 17.85 18.44
N VAL A 83 7.60 18.90 18.97
CA VAL A 83 6.44 19.54 18.32
C VAL A 83 6.80 20.35 17.08
N LEU A 84 8.09 20.53 16.78
CA LEU A 84 8.56 21.06 15.49
C LEU A 84 8.33 20.06 14.34
N ASP A 85 8.26 18.75 14.62
CA ASP A 85 7.81 17.80 13.63
C ASP A 85 6.29 17.94 13.45
N PRO A 86 5.78 18.25 12.24
CA PRO A 86 4.35 18.41 12.00
C PRO A 86 3.52 17.16 12.34
N LYS A 87 4.16 16.01 12.50
CA LYS A 87 3.53 14.75 12.91
C LYS A 87 3.20 14.70 14.41
N VAL A 88 3.78 15.59 15.23
CA VAL A 88 3.64 15.65 16.68
C VAL A 88 2.75 16.82 17.09
N MET A 89 1.66 16.53 17.78
CA MET A 89 0.63 17.50 18.20
C MET A 89 0.88 18.02 19.62
N SER A 90 1.37 17.13 20.49
CA SER A 90 1.83 17.51 21.82
C SER A 90 2.86 16.52 22.33
N ALA A 91 3.74 17.00 23.20
CA ALA A 91 4.71 16.18 23.93
C ALA A 91 4.70 16.58 25.41
N SER A 92 4.51 15.60 26.27
CA SER A 92 4.52 15.74 27.72
C SER A 92 5.54 14.78 28.31
N ILE A 93 6.40 15.28 29.21
CA ILE A 93 7.36 14.45 29.94
C ILE A 93 7.01 14.50 31.41
N PHE A 94 6.97 13.32 32.03
CA PHE A 94 6.59 13.13 33.42
C PHE A 94 7.70 12.45 34.21
N SER A 95 7.82 12.80 35.49
CA SER A 95 8.66 12.09 36.45
C SER A 95 8.10 10.69 36.75
N GLU A 96 8.88 9.88 37.47
CA GLU A 96 8.43 8.59 38.01
C GLU A 96 7.16 8.71 38.88
N ASP A 97 7.01 9.83 39.60
CA ASP A 97 5.86 10.12 40.45
C ASP A 97 4.63 10.63 39.68
N GLY A 98 4.74 10.81 38.36
CA GLY A 98 3.68 11.32 37.50
C GLY A 98 3.54 12.84 37.48
N GLN A 99 4.51 13.58 38.03
CA GLN A 99 4.55 15.04 37.90
C GLN A 99 5.00 15.42 36.48
N ARG A 100 4.25 16.30 35.81
CA ARG A 100 4.63 16.83 34.50
C ARG A 100 5.82 17.80 34.66
N LEU A 101 6.95 17.44 34.06
CA LEU A 101 8.19 18.21 34.10
C LEU A 101 8.35 19.12 32.88
N ALA A 102 7.82 18.69 31.73
CA ALA A 102 7.88 19.46 30.50
C ALA A 102 6.63 19.25 29.64
N PHE A 103 6.28 20.28 28.86
CA PHE A 103 5.13 20.26 27.97
C PHE A 103 5.34 21.15 26.76
N ALA A 104 4.95 20.68 25.59
CA ALA A 104 4.83 21.49 24.38
C ALA A 104 3.67 21.01 23.51
N GLN A 105 3.12 21.92 22.71
CA GLN A 105 2.02 21.66 21.77
C GLN A 105 2.20 22.41 20.45
N SER A 106 1.58 21.92 19.38
CA SER A 106 1.56 22.53 18.04
C SER A 106 0.16 22.67 17.44
N VAL A 107 -0.89 22.39 18.22
CA VAL A 107 -2.29 22.45 17.77
C VAL A 107 -2.86 23.86 17.73
N SER A 108 -2.23 24.81 18.42
CA SER A 108 -2.54 26.23 18.43
C SER A 108 -1.26 27.06 18.36
N ASP A 109 -1.32 28.26 17.77
CA ASP A 109 -0.24 29.25 17.81
C ASP A 109 -0.14 29.92 19.19
N GLU A 110 -1.21 29.86 19.98
CA GLU A 110 -1.25 30.36 21.36
C GLU A 110 -0.74 29.29 22.34
N GLU A 111 -0.02 29.73 23.36
CA GLU A 111 0.51 28.86 24.40
C GLU A 111 -0.62 28.52 25.39
N LEU A 112 -1.33 27.43 25.10
CA LEU A 112 -2.44 26.95 25.92
C LEU A 112 -1.92 26.21 27.16
N GLU A 113 -2.62 26.39 28.29
CA GLU A 113 -2.30 25.63 29.50
C GLU A 113 -2.54 24.13 29.28
N PRO A 114 -1.63 23.24 29.76
CA PRO A 114 -1.68 21.81 29.50
C PRO A 114 -2.98 21.09 29.92
N GLU A 115 -3.71 21.66 30.88
CA GLU A 115 -4.95 21.12 31.47
C GLU A 115 -6.18 21.98 31.15
N SER A 116 -6.07 22.88 30.17
CA SER A 116 -7.20 23.67 29.70
C SER A 116 -8.18 22.81 28.91
N GLU A 117 -9.49 23.03 29.13
CA GLU A 117 -10.56 22.34 28.37
C GLU A 117 -10.41 22.56 26.85
N GLU A 118 -9.92 23.73 26.44
CA GLU A 118 -9.68 24.07 25.04
C GLU A 118 -8.60 23.18 24.42
N LEU A 119 -7.46 23.02 25.09
CA LEU A 119 -6.39 22.17 24.61
C LEU A 119 -6.80 20.68 24.61
N GLU A 120 -7.52 20.22 25.63
CA GLU A 120 -8.03 18.85 25.66
C GLU A 120 -8.96 18.56 24.47
N ALA A 121 -9.86 19.49 24.15
CA ALA A 121 -10.75 19.37 22.99
C ALA A 121 -9.98 19.33 21.66
N LEU A 122 -8.92 20.13 21.51
CA LEU A 122 -8.05 20.08 20.33
C LEU A 122 -7.28 18.75 20.24
N LEU A 123 -6.87 18.20 21.38
CA LEU A 123 -6.04 17.00 21.46
C LEU A 123 -6.83 15.67 21.38
N GLU A 124 -8.14 15.68 21.63
CA GLU A 124 -9.00 14.48 21.73
C GLU A 124 -8.89 13.56 20.50
N ARG A 125 -8.74 14.13 19.32
CA ARG A 125 -8.64 13.40 18.05
C ARG A 125 -7.28 12.72 17.82
N TYR A 126 -6.27 13.03 18.62
CA TYR A 126 -4.90 12.56 18.45
C TYR A 126 -4.57 11.50 19.51
N PRO A 127 -4.31 10.25 19.11
CA PRO A 127 -4.05 9.18 20.07
C PRO A 127 -2.74 9.43 20.84
N PRO A 128 -2.74 9.24 22.17
CA PRO A 128 -1.52 9.35 22.96
C PRO A 128 -0.69 8.07 22.83
N TYR A 129 0.62 8.25 22.71
CA TYR A 129 1.62 7.19 22.73
C TYR A 129 2.51 7.41 23.95
N VAL A 130 2.44 6.46 24.89
CA VAL A 130 3.21 6.51 26.13
C VAL A 130 4.34 5.51 26.09
N GLU A 131 5.54 5.96 26.43
CA GLU A 131 6.70 5.10 26.70
C GLU A 131 7.37 5.45 28.02
N ALA A 132 7.76 4.41 28.75
CA ALA A 132 8.55 4.55 29.97
C ALA A 132 9.98 4.95 29.61
N VAL A 133 10.57 5.82 30.43
CA VAL A 133 11.98 6.16 30.34
C VAL A 133 12.71 5.42 31.45
N SER A 134 13.58 4.50 31.06
CA SER A 134 14.37 3.71 32.02
C SER A 134 15.84 3.72 31.65
N GLN A 135 16.71 3.79 32.65
CA GLN A 135 18.16 3.69 32.48
C GLN A 135 18.73 2.75 33.54
N ASP A 136 19.60 1.83 33.13
CA ASP A 136 20.26 0.85 34.01
C ASP A 136 19.29 0.06 34.92
N GLY A 137 18.06 -0.17 34.45
CA GLY A 137 17.02 -0.90 35.19
C GLY A 137 16.18 -0.04 36.14
N ASN A 138 16.47 1.24 36.29
CA ASN A 138 15.67 2.19 37.06
C ASN A 138 14.69 2.92 36.16
N ASN A 139 13.44 3.03 36.58
CA ASN A 139 12.43 3.87 35.93
C ASN A 139 12.70 5.33 36.32
N LEU A 140 12.81 6.21 35.34
CA LEU A 140 13.04 7.64 35.55
C LEU A 140 11.77 8.47 35.34
N GLY A 141 10.76 7.90 34.68
CA GLY A 141 9.54 8.58 34.31
C GLY A 141 8.93 8.03 33.03
N PHE A 142 8.10 8.85 32.37
CA PHE A 142 7.49 8.47 31.10
C PHE A 142 7.25 9.68 30.22
N ILE A 143 7.15 9.43 28.92
CA ILE A 143 6.83 10.44 27.92
C ILE A 143 5.52 10.06 27.28
N GLU A 144 4.65 11.05 27.14
CA GLU A 144 3.44 10.97 26.33
C GLU A 144 3.58 11.87 25.12
N VAL A 145 3.39 11.30 23.93
CA VAL A 145 3.39 12.06 22.68
C VAL A 145 2.07 11.82 21.96
N ARG A 146 1.36 12.90 21.62
CA ARG A 146 0.18 12.81 20.74
C ARG A 146 0.60 13.08 19.31
N LEU A 147 0.19 12.20 18.41
CA LEU A 147 0.64 12.20 17.01
C LEU A 147 -0.56 12.34 16.06
N GLU A 148 -0.34 12.85 14.85
CA GLU A 148 -1.30 12.79 13.73
C GLU A 148 -0.91 11.64 12.77
N PRO A 149 -1.51 10.43 12.93
CA PRO A 149 -1.10 9.25 12.16
C PRO A 149 -1.30 9.41 10.65
N ARG A 150 -2.18 10.33 10.22
CA ARG A 150 -2.43 10.58 8.79
C ARG A 150 -1.20 11.16 8.08
N LEU A 151 -0.38 11.92 8.77
CA LEU A 151 0.83 12.51 8.18
C LEU A 151 1.90 11.44 7.93
N PHE A 152 2.08 10.49 8.86
CA PHE A 152 2.89 9.29 8.63
C PHE A 152 2.33 8.42 7.47
N PHE A 153 1.00 8.34 7.37
CA PHE A 153 0.34 7.56 6.32
C PHE A 153 0.57 8.16 4.92
N ASN A 154 0.55 9.49 4.77
CA ASN A 154 0.71 10.14 3.47
C ASN A 154 2.10 9.90 2.85
N GLU A 155 3.17 10.02 3.65
CA GLU A 155 4.55 9.77 3.18
C GLU A 155 4.71 8.34 2.64
N ILE A 156 4.16 7.34 3.35
CA ILE A 156 4.29 5.95 2.93
C ILE A 156 3.28 5.62 1.81
N LYS A 157 2.10 6.26 1.80
CA LYS A 157 1.12 6.09 0.73
C LYS A 157 1.69 6.52 -0.61
N GLU A 158 2.36 7.66 -0.71
CA GLU A 158 2.97 8.11 -1.97
C GLU A 158 3.98 7.09 -2.51
N ALA A 159 4.87 6.58 -1.65
CA ALA A 159 5.84 5.54 -2.03
C ALA A 159 5.16 4.22 -2.45
N HIS A 160 4.09 3.83 -1.76
CA HIS A 160 3.39 2.56 -2.02
C HIS A 160 2.39 2.63 -3.19
N GLN A 161 1.82 3.81 -3.47
CA GLN A 161 0.86 4.01 -4.56
C GLN A 161 1.51 3.76 -5.92
N ILE A 162 2.77 4.17 -6.09
CA ILE A 162 3.54 3.95 -7.32
C ILE A 162 3.64 2.45 -7.65
N HIS A 163 3.92 1.61 -6.64
CA HIS A 163 4.00 0.17 -6.83
C HIS A 163 2.62 -0.47 -7.13
N MET A 164 1.56 0.04 -6.50
CA MET A 164 0.20 -0.44 -6.70
C MET A 164 -0.35 -0.10 -8.09
N GLU A 165 -0.08 1.11 -8.59
CA GLU A 165 -0.45 1.54 -9.94
C GLU A 165 0.31 0.73 -11.01
N GLN A 166 1.59 0.44 -10.77
CA GLN A 166 2.38 -0.43 -11.64
C GLN A 166 1.80 -1.85 -11.72
N GLN A 167 1.35 -2.44 -10.62
CA GLN A 167 0.68 -3.75 -10.64
C GLN A 167 -0.62 -3.76 -11.43
N GLN A 168 -1.44 -2.71 -11.30
CA GLN A 168 -2.66 -2.57 -12.11
C GLN A 168 -2.33 -2.45 -13.60
N MET A 169 -1.34 -1.63 -13.94
CA MET A 169 -0.84 -1.50 -15.31
C MET A 169 -0.34 -2.83 -15.87
N MET A 170 0.38 -3.62 -15.08
CA MET A 170 0.84 -4.95 -15.48
C MET A 170 -0.32 -5.91 -15.76
N LEU A 171 -1.42 -5.87 -15.00
CA LEU A 171 -2.61 -6.68 -15.26
C LEU A 171 -3.32 -6.29 -16.56
N ILE A 172 -3.46 -4.98 -16.81
CA ILE A 172 -4.03 -4.48 -18.07
C ILE A 172 -3.17 -4.93 -19.25
N ILE A 173 -1.83 -4.78 -19.14
CA ILE A 173 -0.87 -5.22 -20.16
C ILE A 173 -0.94 -6.73 -20.37
N ALA A 174 -0.99 -7.53 -19.29
CA ALA A 174 -1.13 -8.98 -19.38
C ALA A 174 -2.45 -9.39 -20.05
N GLY A 175 -3.55 -8.69 -19.75
CA GLY A 175 -4.83 -8.87 -20.43
C GLY A 175 -4.76 -8.55 -21.93
N LEU A 176 -4.11 -7.45 -22.31
CA LEU A 176 -3.88 -7.08 -23.71
C LEU A 176 -3.01 -8.10 -24.45
N ILE A 177 -1.92 -8.57 -23.83
CA ILE A 177 -1.06 -9.63 -24.36
C ILE A 177 -1.87 -10.91 -24.57
N GLY A 178 -2.67 -11.32 -23.58
CA GLY A 178 -3.54 -12.49 -23.68
C GLY A 178 -4.54 -12.39 -24.84
N LEU A 179 -5.13 -11.21 -25.05
CA LEU A 179 -6.04 -10.94 -26.17
C LEU A 179 -5.32 -11.02 -27.52
N LEU A 180 -4.13 -10.41 -27.64
CA LEU A 180 -3.31 -10.41 -28.85
C LEU A 180 -2.84 -11.83 -29.21
N LEU A 181 -2.38 -12.61 -28.22
CA LEU A 181 -1.95 -14.00 -28.41
C LEU A 181 -3.12 -14.91 -28.78
N SER A 182 -4.29 -14.76 -28.13
CA SER A 182 -5.51 -15.49 -28.50
C SER A 182 -5.89 -15.26 -29.97
N ARG A 183 -5.63 -14.04 -30.48
CA ARG A 183 -5.87 -13.70 -31.89
C ARG A 183 -4.77 -14.21 -32.83
N SER A 184 -3.49 -14.15 -32.43
CA SER A 184 -2.35 -14.56 -33.27
C SER A 184 -2.20 -16.08 -33.37
N LEU A 185 -2.41 -16.81 -32.25
CA LEU A 185 -2.41 -18.27 -32.17
C LEU A 185 -3.72 -18.89 -32.65
N SER A 186 -4.65 -18.10 -33.18
CA SER A 186 -5.85 -18.62 -33.82
C SER A 186 -5.45 -19.39 -35.08
N PHE A 187 -5.24 -20.70 -34.93
CA PHE A 187 -4.86 -21.70 -35.95
C PHE A 187 -5.71 -21.70 -37.23
N LYS A 188 -6.74 -20.85 -37.32
CA LYS A 188 -7.55 -20.62 -38.52
C LYS A 188 -6.75 -20.10 -39.71
N ARG A 189 -5.64 -19.36 -39.50
CA ARG A 189 -4.79 -18.89 -40.62
C ARG A 189 -3.82 -19.97 -41.11
N ALA A 190 -3.21 -20.72 -40.19
CA ALA A 190 -2.30 -21.80 -40.53
C ALA A 190 -2.99 -22.90 -41.37
N ASP A 191 -4.22 -23.29 -41.00
CA ASP A 191 -4.98 -24.28 -41.79
C ASP A 191 -5.54 -23.71 -43.10
N PHE A 192 -5.85 -22.42 -43.16
CA PHE A 192 -6.34 -21.78 -44.40
C PHE A 192 -5.21 -21.68 -45.44
N ASP A 193 -4.01 -21.29 -45.05
CA ASP A 193 -2.85 -21.25 -45.96
C ASP A 193 -2.43 -22.66 -46.42
N ARG A 194 -2.54 -23.66 -45.54
CA ARG A 194 -2.26 -25.07 -45.89
C ARG A 194 -3.28 -25.63 -46.89
N ARG A 195 -4.54 -25.18 -46.85
CA ARG A 195 -5.57 -25.53 -47.84
C ARG A 195 -5.38 -24.78 -49.17
N LYS A 196 -5.01 -23.50 -49.12
CA LYS A 196 -4.77 -22.68 -50.32
C LYS A 196 -3.56 -23.17 -51.12
N THR A 197 -2.50 -23.61 -50.42
CA THR A 197 -1.32 -24.24 -51.04
C THR A 197 -1.65 -25.61 -51.64
N ARG A 198 -2.41 -26.49 -50.96
CA ARG A 198 -2.88 -27.76 -51.54
C ARG A 198 -3.82 -27.57 -52.74
N ALA A 199 -4.68 -26.55 -52.72
CA ALA A 199 -5.56 -26.24 -53.85
C ALA A 199 -4.79 -25.73 -55.08
N LYS A 200 -3.73 -24.94 -54.89
CA LYS A 200 -2.83 -24.53 -55.98
C LYS A 200 -2.05 -25.72 -56.56
N LEU A 201 -1.62 -26.67 -55.74
CA LEU A 201 -0.92 -27.89 -56.19
C LEU A 201 -1.83 -28.81 -57.03
N ARG A 202 -3.13 -28.93 -56.69
CA ARG A 202 -4.10 -29.71 -57.49
C ARG A 202 -4.49 -29.07 -58.83
N LYS A 203 -4.20 -27.78 -59.06
CA LYS A 203 -4.52 -27.08 -60.31
C LYS A 203 -3.38 -27.09 -61.34
N LYS A 204 -2.20 -27.68 -61.06
CA LYS A 204 -1.18 -27.88 -62.10
C LYS A 204 -1.59 -29.08 -62.98
N PRO A 205 -1.90 -28.89 -64.27
CA PRO A 205 -2.21 -30.01 -65.15
C PRO A 205 -0.95 -30.87 -65.33
N LYS A 206 -1.12 -32.18 -65.12
CA LYS A 206 -0.12 -33.21 -65.38
C LYS A 206 0.15 -33.20 -66.89
N LYS A 207 1.20 -32.52 -67.35
CA LYS A 207 1.69 -32.67 -68.73
C LYS A 207 2.09 -34.13 -68.90
N LEU A 208 1.24 -34.91 -69.56
CA LEU A 208 1.55 -36.24 -70.06
C LEU A 208 2.76 -36.12 -71.00
N LYS A 209 3.91 -36.68 -70.60
CA LYS A 209 4.97 -37.03 -71.55
C LYS A 209 4.67 -38.44 -72.04
N LYS A 210 4.19 -38.54 -73.29
CA LYS A 210 4.30 -39.74 -74.12
C LYS A 210 5.72 -39.82 -74.66
N THR A 211 6.35 -40.98 -74.50
CA THR A 211 7.14 -41.71 -75.51
C THR A 211 7.50 -43.04 -74.87
#